data_AF-A0A669DHN3-F1
#
_entry.id   AF-A0A669DHN3-F1
#
_cell.length_a   1.000
_cell.length_b   1.000
_cell.length_c   1.000
_cell.angle_alpha   90.00
_cell.angle_beta   90.00
_cell.angle_gamma   90.00
#
_symmetry.space_group_name_H-M   'P 1'
#
loop_
_entity.id
_entity.type
_entity.pdbx_description
1 polymer ?
#
loop_
_entity_poly.entity_id
_entity_poly.type
_entity_poly.pdbx_seq_one_letter_code
_entity_poly.pdbx_strand_id
1 'polypeptide(L)'
;MMLSLLLLLALSSASPQDIVKKPSDGRHVTSLNQDQEDKIPEMTDISVNTSVYQQLLFPRRTKQKRQTFENKFVKWQTWNGSLPEGAVGAYNYLDHAVYVCKYGCEAGFYSSSLGDFCHYPIDGKEQRSGSFDILVNENNFESLDWKEGSNGSVYEHVFRTCSSDEFYIGKTWFFGLGKVHPSRGLFYFLLRGTEHSTPYYEVLTINRDIDNELISHVTYKTNDAKIIRYPPSIIRVDPISNNGCNPVTKTITLSQTVLDDKRWDLGALPIV
;
A
#
# COMPACT_ATOMS: atom_id res chain seq x y z
N MET A 1 -2.78 -0.79 87.78
CA MET A 1 -1.94 -0.18 86.74
C MET A 1 -2.86 0.08 85.55
N MET A 2 -3.70 1.10 85.61
CA MET A 2 -3.48 2.52 85.34
C MET A 2 -3.25 2.83 83.85
N LEU A 3 -4.07 3.77 83.38
CA LEU A 3 -4.14 4.49 82.11
C LEU A 3 -4.86 3.79 80.95
N SER A 4 -6.14 4.11 80.68
CA SER A 4 -6.72 5.39 80.21
C SER A 4 -6.39 5.67 78.75
N LEU A 5 -7.41 5.77 77.90
CA LEU A 5 -7.93 7.08 77.51
C LEU A 5 -9.34 6.98 76.92
N LEU A 6 -10.22 7.78 77.52
CA LEU A 6 -11.54 8.15 77.03
C LEU A 6 -11.42 9.06 75.79
N LEU A 7 -12.47 9.12 74.97
CA LEU A 7 -13.33 10.31 74.80
C LEU A 7 -14.47 9.94 73.81
N LEU A 8 -15.69 9.76 74.31
CA LEU A 8 -16.79 10.75 74.44
C LEU A 8 -17.57 10.91 73.11
N LEU A 9 -18.77 10.33 73.03
CA LEU A 9 -20.07 10.96 73.38
C LEU A 9 -20.43 12.04 72.33
N ALA A 10 -21.61 12.08 71.73
CA ALA A 10 -22.90 11.81 72.34
C ALA A 10 -24.02 11.78 71.26
N LEU A 11 -25.13 11.09 71.60
CA LEU A 11 -26.53 11.51 71.42
C LEU A 11 -27.01 11.86 69.98
N SER A 12 -28.16 11.44 69.48
CA SER A 12 -29.37 10.90 70.08
C SER A 12 -30.38 10.67 68.93
N SER A 13 -31.17 9.60 69.07
CA SER A 13 -32.56 9.41 68.62
C SER A 13 -33.21 10.44 67.67
N ALA A 14 -33.78 9.95 66.55
CA ALA A 14 -35.24 9.98 66.29
C ALA A 14 -35.59 9.57 64.84
N SER A 15 -36.50 8.59 64.71
CA SER A 15 -37.43 8.35 63.57
C SER A 15 -38.36 9.59 63.40
N PRO A 16 -39.15 9.89 62.32
CA PRO A 16 -39.87 8.94 61.44
C PRO A 16 -40.24 9.42 60.00
N GLN A 17 -41.02 8.57 59.31
CA GLN A 17 -42.06 8.84 58.28
C GLN A 17 -41.77 8.73 56.77
N ASP A 18 -42.68 7.96 56.17
CA ASP A 18 -43.06 7.82 54.77
C ASP A 18 -43.04 9.10 53.95
N ILE A 19 -42.48 9.02 52.75
CA ILE A 19 -42.96 9.79 51.59
C ILE A 19 -43.00 8.86 50.38
N VAL A 20 -44.21 8.37 50.09
CA VAL A 20 -44.60 7.91 48.76
C VAL A 20 -44.50 9.11 47.81
N LYS A 21 -43.66 8.99 46.77
CA LYS A 21 -43.78 9.80 45.55
C LYS A 21 -43.82 8.87 44.35
N LYS A 22 -44.99 8.80 43.74
CA LYS A 22 -45.20 8.31 42.37
C LYS A 22 -44.95 9.50 41.42
N PRO A 23 -44.15 9.32 40.37
CA PRO A 23 -44.44 9.94 39.07
C PRO A 23 -44.54 8.82 38.03
N SER A 24 -45.74 8.61 37.48
CA SER A 24 -46.17 9.15 36.18
C SER A 24 -45.56 8.39 35.01
N ASP A 25 -46.46 7.59 34.45
CA ASP A 25 -46.50 6.97 33.14
C ASP A 25 -45.78 7.73 32.02
N GLY A 26 -45.28 6.95 31.05
CA GLY A 26 -44.79 7.46 29.78
C GLY A 26 -43.35 7.06 29.46
N ARG A 27 -43.13 5.81 29.02
CA ARG A 27 -42.10 5.53 28.02
C ARG A 27 -42.41 4.27 27.21
N HIS A 28 -42.93 4.56 26.03
CA HIS A 28 -42.75 3.85 24.76
C HIS A 28 -41.93 2.57 24.84
N VAL A 29 -42.61 1.45 24.60
CA VAL A 29 -42.00 0.25 24.03
C VAL A 29 -41.49 0.65 22.65
N THR A 30 -40.18 0.84 22.51
CA THR A 30 -39.56 0.94 21.18
C THR A 30 -39.30 -0.49 20.71
N SER A 31 -40.07 -0.90 19.71
CA SER A 31 -39.79 -2.08 18.91
C SER A 31 -38.35 -2.06 18.40
N LEU A 32 -37.78 -3.23 18.16
CA LEU A 32 -36.54 -3.40 17.40
C LEU A 32 -36.60 -2.55 16.12
N ASN A 33 -35.86 -1.44 16.10
CA ASN A 33 -35.60 -0.71 14.87
C ASN A 33 -34.62 -1.56 14.06
N GLN A 34 -35.11 -2.06 12.94
CA GLN A 34 -34.36 -2.82 11.94
C GLN A 34 -33.84 -1.88 10.83
N ASP A 35 -33.49 -0.64 11.20
CA ASP A 35 -33.00 0.40 10.28
C ASP A 35 -31.65 0.93 10.77
N GLN A 36 -30.66 0.04 10.81
CA GLN A 36 -29.25 0.43 10.98
C GLN A 36 -28.41 -0.08 9.81
N GLU A 37 -28.97 -0.03 8.61
CA GLU A 37 -28.22 0.08 7.36
C GLU A 37 -28.08 1.59 7.06
N ASP A 38 -26.91 2.05 6.65
CA ASP A 38 -26.54 3.45 6.37
C ASP A 38 -26.32 4.41 7.56
N LYS A 39 -25.51 3.99 8.54
CA LYS A 39 -24.70 4.97 9.30
C LYS A 39 -23.24 4.89 8.86
N ILE A 40 -22.85 5.80 7.96
CA ILE A 40 -21.44 6.10 7.67
C ILE A 40 -20.77 6.43 9.01
N PRO A 41 -19.71 5.71 9.44
CA PRO A 41 -18.97 6.08 10.63
C PRO A 41 -18.38 7.47 10.41
N GLU A 42 -18.66 8.40 11.32
CA GLU A 42 -17.96 9.69 11.36
C GLU A 42 -16.48 9.39 11.58
N MET A 43 -15.69 9.56 10.52
CA MET A 43 -14.26 9.31 10.52
C MET A 43 -13.64 10.46 11.32
N THR A 44 -13.47 10.24 12.61
CA THR A 44 -12.57 11.09 13.41
C THR A 44 -11.18 10.94 12.84
N ASP A 45 -10.44 12.05 12.73
CA ASP A 45 -9.04 12.06 12.28
C ASP A 45 -8.24 11.05 13.11
N ILE A 46 -8.07 9.85 12.57
CA ILE A 46 -7.15 8.88 13.14
C ILE A 46 -5.78 9.43 12.78
N SER A 47 -5.12 10.08 13.73
CA SER A 47 -3.69 10.35 13.64
C SER A 47 -2.97 9.00 13.69
N VAL A 48 -2.87 8.37 12.52
CA VAL A 48 -2.09 7.15 12.36
C VAL A 48 -0.64 7.54 12.65
N ASN A 49 -0.03 6.89 13.63
CA ASN A 49 1.38 7.07 13.92
C ASN A 49 2.19 6.62 12.70
N THR A 50 2.56 7.58 11.86
CA THR A 50 3.25 7.41 10.57
C THR A 50 4.63 6.76 10.69
N SER A 51 5.16 6.61 11.90
CA SER A 51 6.46 5.98 12.15
C SER A 51 6.51 4.50 11.76
N VAL A 52 5.39 3.77 11.81
CA VAL A 52 5.37 2.33 11.45
C VAL A 52 5.37 2.13 9.93
N TYR A 53 4.68 3.00 9.18
CA TYR A 53 4.70 3.00 7.71
C TYR A 53 6.03 3.50 7.15
N GLN A 54 6.67 4.47 7.81
CA GLN A 54 8.01 4.91 7.44
C GLN A 54 9.04 3.78 7.50
N GLN A 55 8.93 2.81 8.43
CA GLN A 55 9.93 1.74 8.54
C GLN A 55 9.78 0.62 7.50
N LEU A 56 8.59 0.41 6.95
CA LEU A 56 8.35 -0.59 5.89
C LEU A 56 8.60 -0.02 4.49
N LEU A 57 8.50 1.31 4.31
CA LEU A 57 8.75 2.00 3.04
C LEU A 57 10.15 2.63 2.94
N PHE A 58 10.76 2.98 4.08
CA PHE A 58 12.07 3.63 4.16
C PHE A 58 12.97 2.96 5.20
N PRO A 59 13.96 2.15 4.79
CA PRO A 59 15.03 1.81 5.71
C PRO A 59 15.74 3.10 6.14
N ARG A 60 15.91 3.24 7.46
CA ARG A 60 16.72 4.27 8.13
C ARG A 60 18.00 4.49 7.31
N ARG A 61 18.37 5.76 7.04
CA ARG A 61 19.67 6.19 6.45
C ARG A 61 20.85 5.72 7.31
N THR A 62 21.06 4.42 7.28
CA THR A 62 22.32 3.76 7.53
C THR A 62 23.01 3.75 6.17
N LYS A 63 24.34 3.91 6.12
CA LYS A 63 25.10 3.83 4.87
C LYS A 63 24.81 2.48 4.20
N GLN A 64 23.79 2.45 3.34
CA GLN A 64 23.34 1.22 2.70
C GLN A 64 24.32 0.90 1.58
N LYS A 65 25.04 -0.22 1.75
CA LYS A 65 25.50 -1.00 0.61
C LYS A 65 24.33 -1.10 -0.38
N ARG A 66 24.55 -0.71 -1.64
CA ARG A 66 23.59 -0.75 -2.76
C ARG A 66 22.67 -1.97 -2.64
N GLN A 67 21.50 -1.80 -2.03
CA GLN A 67 20.48 -2.83 -1.98
C GLN A 67 19.77 -2.80 -3.32
N THR A 68 19.74 -3.93 -4.00
CA THR A 68 18.88 -4.17 -5.16
C THR A 68 17.44 -3.94 -4.74
N PHE A 69 16.83 -2.87 -5.26
CA PHE A 69 15.43 -2.58 -5.05
C PHE A 69 14.61 -3.52 -5.95
N GLU A 70 14.02 -4.58 -5.38
CA GLU A 70 13.08 -5.44 -6.11
C GLU A 70 11.69 -4.82 -6.06
N ASN A 71 11.27 -4.21 -7.18
CA ASN A 71 9.90 -3.72 -7.35
C ASN A 71 8.97 -4.88 -7.75
N LYS A 72 7.81 -5.02 -7.09
CA LYS A 72 6.84 -6.07 -7.41
C LYS A 72 5.92 -5.72 -8.58
N PHE A 73 5.67 -4.44 -8.81
CA PHE A 73 4.69 -3.93 -9.77
C PHE A 73 5.34 -3.51 -11.10
N VAL A 74 6.61 -3.14 -11.08
CA VAL A 74 7.37 -2.85 -12.30
C VAL A 74 8.28 -4.03 -12.63
N LYS A 75 7.97 -4.75 -13.71
CA LYS A 75 8.61 -6.02 -14.04
C LYS A 75 8.92 -6.14 -15.52
N TRP A 76 9.85 -7.05 -15.83
CA TRP A 76 10.11 -7.48 -17.19
C TRP A 76 9.11 -8.56 -17.59
N GLN A 77 8.41 -8.35 -18.70
CA GLN A 77 7.48 -9.30 -19.28
C GLN A 77 7.96 -9.73 -20.67
N THR A 78 8.08 -11.04 -20.88
CA THR A 78 8.48 -11.59 -22.18
C THR A 78 7.46 -11.27 -23.26
N TRP A 79 7.96 -10.83 -24.41
CA TRP A 79 7.18 -10.50 -25.60
C TRP A 79 6.39 -11.72 -26.08
N ASN A 80 5.08 -11.53 -26.29
CA ASN A 80 4.16 -12.57 -26.73
C ASN A 80 3.44 -12.22 -28.05
N GLY A 81 3.95 -11.24 -28.80
CA GLY A 81 3.37 -10.77 -30.07
C GLY A 81 2.42 -9.57 -29.93
N SER A 82 2.24 -9.03 -28.72
CA SER A 82 1.43 -7.83 -28.51
C SER A 82 2.03 -6.96 -27.40
N LEU A 83 1.83 -5.65 -27.51
CA LEU A 83 2.27 -4.71 -26.49
C LEU A 83 1.40 -4.85 -25.23
N PRO A 84 1.97 -5.21 -24.07
CA PRO A 84 1.20 -5.35 -22.84
C PRO A 84 0.69 -3.99 -22.34
N GLU A 85 -0.44 -4.01 -21.64
CA GLU A 85 -0.94 -2.84 -20.91
C GLU A 85 0.05 -2.44 -19.81
N GLY A 86 0.24 -1.14 -19.61
CA GLY A 86 1.24 -0.61 -18.66
C GLY A 86 2.68 -0.67 -19.16
N ALA A 87 2.92 -0.95 -20.45
CA ALA A 87 4.26 -0.87 -21.03
C ALA A 87 4.89 0.51 -20.81
N VAL A 88 6.07 0.53 -20.21
CA VAL A 88 6.79 1.77 -19.90
C VAL A 88 7.38 2.32 -21.19
N GLY A 89 6.91 3.50 -21.58
CA GLY A 89 7.34 4.16 -22.81
C GLY A 89 7.82 5.59 -22.61
N ALA A 90 8.39 6.12 -23.67
CA ALA A 90 8.72 7.52 -23.82
C ALA A 90 8.35 7.99 -25.23
N TYR A 91 8.29 9.30 -25.42
CA TYR A 91 8.14 9.88 -26.74
C TYR A 91 9.51 10.07 -27.37
N ASN A 92 9.63 9.67 -28.64
CA ASN A 92 10.75 10.04 -29.49
C ASN A 92 10.36 11.31 -30.27
N TYR A 93 11.30 12.23 -30.49
CA TYR A 93 11.11 13.45 -31.27
C TYR A 93 10.69 13.18 -32.74
N LEU A 94 10.92 11.96 -33.23
CA LEU A 94 10.40 11.50 -34.53
C LEU A 94 8.93 11.04 -34.48
N ASP A 95 8.13 11.57 -33.55
CA ASP A 95 6.67 11.39 -33.40
C ASP A 95 6.16 9.96 -33.18
N HIS A 96 7.02 9.04 -32.75
CA HIS A 96 6.63 7.67 -32.45
C HIS A 96 6.80 7.36 -30.97
N ALA A 97 5.73 6.82 -30.36
CA ALA A 97 5.81 6.19 -29.06
C ALA A 97 6.80 5.01 -29.13
N VAL A 98 7.73 5.00 -28.19
CA VAL A 98 8.72 3.94 -28.05
C VAL A 98 8.63 3.37 -26.65
N TYR A 99 8.80 2.05 -26.55
CA TYR A 99 8.65 1.32 -25.29
C TYR A 99 9.97 0.70 -24.87
N VAL A 100 10.21 0.67 -23.57
CA VAL A 100 11.43 0.08 -23.01
C VAL A 100 11.39 -1.43 -23.23
N CYS A 101 12.41 -1.94 -23.91
CA CYS A 101 12.61 -3.37 -24.10
C CYS A 101 14.04 -3.77 -23.75
N LYS A 102 14.28 -5.07 -23.55
CA LYS A 102 15.63 -5.61 -23.44
C LYS A 102 15.79 -6.98 -24.09
N TYR A 103 17.01 -7.27 -24.50
CA TYR A 103 17.48 -8.62 -24.79
C TYR A 103 18.66 -8.97 -23.89
N GLY A 104 18.49 -9.97 -23.01
CA GLY A 104 19.46 -10.23 -21.96
C GLY A 104 19.58 -9.02 -21.01
N CYS A 105 20.78 -8.41 -20.97
CA CYS A 105 21.03 -7.19 -20.18
C CYS A 105 20.98 -5.90 -21.01
N GLU A 106 20.80 -6.01 -22.32
CA GLU A 106 20.87 -4.87 -23.22
C GLU A 106 19.51 -4.21 -23.37
N ALA A 107 19.37 -3.02 -22.79
CA ALA A 107 18.18 -2.20 -22.95
C ALA A 107 18.20 -1.42 -24.26
N GLY A 108 17.01 -1.27 -24.83
CA GLY A 108 16.78 -0.53 -26.05
C GLY A 108 15.33 -0.08 -26.13
N PHE A 109 14.79 -0.09 -27.33
CA PHE A 109 13.42 0.34 -27.58
C PHE A 109 12.67 -0.57 -28.54
N TYR A 110 11.36 -0.70 -28.29
CA TYR A 110 10.39 -1.30 -29.18
C TYR A 110 9.51 -0.20 -29.78
N SER A 111 9.18 -0.32 -31.06
CA SER A 111 8.19 0.54 -31.72
C SER A 111 7.38 -0.28 -32.71
N SER A 112 6.05 -0.15 -32.67
CA SER A 112 5.15 -0.86 -33.58
C SER A 112 5.39 -0.53 -35.05
N SER A 113 5.98 0.63 -35.36
CA SER A 113 6.31 1.03 -36.73
C SER A 113 7.54 0.34 -37.29
N LEU A 114 8.40 -0.25 -36.45
CA LEU A 114 9.65 -0.90 -36.84
C LEU A 114 9.56 -2.44 -36.79
N GLY A 115 8.36 -2.97 -36.51
CA GLY A 115 8.07 -4.40 -36.43
C GLY A 115 8.27 -4.96 -35.01
N ASP A 116 8.01 -6.26 -34.88
CA ASP A 116 7.99 -6.99 -33.60
C ASP A 116 9.41 -7.33 -33.12
N PHE A 117 10.26 -6.31 -32.99
CA PHE A 117 11.65 -6.43 -32.58
C PHE A 117 11.99 -5.44 -31.47
N CYS A 118 12.80 -5.89 -30.51
CA CYS A 118 13.53 -4.98 -29.63
C CYS A 118 14.80 -4.52 -30.34
N HIS A 119 14.95 -3.21 -30.48
CA HIS A 119 16.12 -2.56 -31.08
C HIS A 119 17.04 -2.08 -29.97
N TYR A 120 18.26 -2.62 -29.89
CA TYR A 120 19.20 -2.29 -28.82
C TYR A 120 20.62 -2.05 -29.35
N PRO A 121 21.37 -1.12 -28.72
CA PRO A 121 22.75 -0.83 -29.10
C PRO A 121 23.72 -1.83 -28.48
N ILE A 122 24.68 -2.33 -29.28
CA ILE A 122 25.82 -3.10 -28.78
C ILE A 122 27.01 -2.95 -29.75
N ASP A 123 28.21 -2.77 -29.19
CA ASP A 123 29.48 -2.71 -29.90
C ASP A 123 29.47 -1.83 -31.17
N GLY A 124 28.90 -0.63 -31.07
CA GLY A 124 28.87 0.35 -32.16
C GLY A 124 27.73 0.15 -33.18
N LYS A 125 26.86 -0.86 -33.01
CA LYS A 125 25.83 -1.22 -34.00
C LYS A 125 24.45 -1.41 -33.38
N GLU A 126 23.43 -1.24 -34.22
CA GLU A 126 22.09 -1.71 -33.92
C GLU A 126 22.02 -3.24 -34.00
N GLN A 127 21.42 -3.83 -32.98
CA GLN A 127 20.95 -5.22 -33.02
C GLN A 127 19.44 -5.26 -32.81
N ARG A 128 18.85 -6.34 -33.32
CA ARG A 128 17.42 -6.59 -33.26
C ARG A 128 17.15 -8.02 -32.81
N SER A 129 16.24 -8.19 -31.86
CA SER A 129 15.78 -9.51 -31.42
C SER A 129 14.26 -9.58 -31.40
N GLY A 130 13.71 -10.69 -31.92
CA GLY A 130 12.26 -10.99 -31.82
C GLY A 130 11.89 -11.71 -30.53
N SER A 131 12.87 -12.18 -29.77
CA SER A 131 12.68 -12.74 -28.42
C SER A 131 13.26 -11.74 -27.42
N PHE A 132 12.41 -10.98 -26.75
CA PHE A 132 12.81 -9.88 -25.87
C PHE A 132 11.81 -9.71 -24.72
N ASP A 133 12.17 -8.93 -23.71
CA ASP A 133 11.27 -8.52 -22.65
C ASP A 133 10.90 -7.04 -22.78
N ILE A 134 9.65 -6.69 -22.46
CA ILE A 134 9.15 -5.32 -22.30
C ILE A 134 9.11 -4.97 -20.81
N LEU A 135 9.47 -3.74 -20.45
CA LEU A 135 9.26 -3.25 -19.09
C LEU A 135 7.80 -2.83 -18.90
N VAL A 136 7.14 -3.38 -17.89
CA VAL A 136 5.72 -3.16 -17.60
C VAL A 136 5.55 -2.62 -16.18
N ASN A 137 4.82 -1.51 -16.04
CA ASN A 137 4.30 -1.00 -14.78
C ASN A 137 2.87 -1.50 -14.61
N GLU A 138 2.69 -2.59 -13.86
CA GLU A 138 1.41 -3.23 -13.66
C GLU A 138 0.40 -2.24 -13.06
N ASN A 139 -0.75 -2.10 -13.74
CA ASN A 139 -1.83 -1.19 -13.36
C ASN A 139 -1.39 0.28 -13.22
N ASN A 140 -0.24 0.66 -13.77
CA ASN A 140 0.41 1.96 -13.54
C ASN A 140 0.55 2.29 -12.04
N PHE A 141 0.82 1.26 -11.21
CA PHE A 141 0.84 1.40 -9.76
C PHE A 141 2.00 2.26 -9.27
N GLU A 142 3.18 2.10 -9.85
CA GLU A 142 4.36 2.88 -9.46
C GLU A 142 4.40 4.23 -10.16
N SER A 143 4.73 5.28 -9.40
CA SER A 143 5.03 6.59 -9.97
C SER A 143 6.44 6.57 -10.54
N LEU A 144 6.56 6.59 -11.86
CA LEU A 144 7.85 6.57 -12.56
C LEU A 144 8.27 7.99 -12.96
N ASP A 145 9.55 8.28 -12.83
CA ASP A 145 10.12 9.57 -13.21
C ASP A 145 11.47 9.42 -13.89
N TRP A 146 11.74 10.35 -14.81
CA TRP A 146 12.97 10.43 -15.56
C TRP A 146 13.85 11.53 -14.97
N LYS A 147 14.88 11.13 -14.22
CA LYS A 147 15.77 12.08 -13.55
C LYS A 147 16.96 12.39 -14.45
N GLU A 148 17.20 13.68 -14.67
CA GLU A 148 18.39 14.16 -15.38
C GLU A 148 19.66 13.65 -14.72
N GLY A 149 20.57 13.13 -15.54
CA GLY A 149 21.87 12.65 -15.11
C GLY A 149 22.98 12.83 -16.12
N SER A 150 24.20 12.75 -15.62
CA SER A 150 25.38 12.84 -16.46
C SER A 150 26.57 12.09 -15.86
N ASN A 151 27.55 11.73 -16.70
CA ASN A 151 28.84 11.17 -16.27
C ASN A 151 28.74 10.00 -15.28
N GLY A 152 27.73 9.13 -15.43
CA GLY A 152 27.58 7.94 -14.61
C GLY A 152 26.84 8.18 -13.30
N SER A 153 26.13 9.30 -13.14
CA SER A 153 25.27 9.56 -11.99
C SER A 153 24.42 8.33 -11.65
N VAL A 154 24.54 7.90 -10.39
CA VAL A 154 23.78 6.78 -9.84
C VAL A 154 22.71 7.34 -8.92
N TYR A 155 21.45 7.10 -9.25
CA TYR A 155 20.30 7.48 -8.43
C TYR A 155 19.87 6.33 -7.52
N GLU A 156 19.20 6.65 -6.43
CA GLU A 156 18.45 5.66 -5.66
C GLU A 156 17.23 5.17 -6.48
N HIS A 157 16.79 3.94 -6.25
CA HIS A 157 15.58 3.37 -6.88
C HIS A 157 15.59 3.34 -8.43
N VAL A 158 16.77 3.18 -9.03
CA VAL A 158 16.96 3.02 -10.47
C VAL A 158 16.56 1.64 -10.95
N PHE A 159 15.90 1.58 -12.11
CA PHE A 159 15.66 0.32 -12.82
C PHE A 159 16.91 -0.20 -13.52
N ARG A 160 17.27 -1.43 -13.18
CA ARG A 160 18.40 -2.16 -13.76
C ARG A 160 17.88 -3.14 -14.80
N THR A 161 18.66 -3.35 -15.85
CA THR A 161 18.32 -4.32 -16.89
C THR A 161 18.59 -5.76 -16.44
N CYS A 162 19.61 -5.94 -15.59
CA CYS A 162 20.05 -7.20 -15.05
C CYS A 162 20.38 -7.10 -13.55
N SER A 163 20.63 -8.26 -12.93
CA SER A 163 21.07 -8.34 -11.53
C SER A 163 22.44 -7.68 -11.30
N SER A 164 23.25 -7.52 -12.35
CA SER A 164 24.49 -6.75 -12.33
C SER A 164 24.22 -5.24 -12.32
N ASP A 165 25.08 -4.45 -11.66
CA ASP A 165 25.11 -2.97 -11.72
C ASP A 165 25.59 -2.45 -13.10
N GLU A 166 25.39 -3.23 -14.17
CA GLU A 166 26.06 -3.02 -15.45
C GLU A 166 25.39 -1.94 -16.29
N PHE A 167 24.05 -2.01 -16.39
CA PHE A 167 23.27 -1.08 -17.19
C PHE A 167 22.00 -0.59 -16.49
N TYR A 168 21.74 0.71 -16.66
CA TYR A 168 20.47 1.34 -16.29
C TYR A 168 19.67 1.69 -17.53
N ILE A 169 18.37 1.92 -17.34
CA ILE A 169 17.46 2.35 -18.41
C ILE A 169 17.53 3.86 -18.51
N GLY A 170 17.84 4.37 -19.71
CA GLY A 170 17.95 5.80 -19.93
C GLY A 170 17.17 6.28 -21.14
N LYS A 171 16.96 7.60 -21.19
CA LYS A 171 16.47 8.30 -22.37
C LYS A 171 17.25 9.58 -22.62
N THR A 172 17.09 10.12 -23.81
CA THR A 172 17.46 11.49 -24.13
C THR A 172 16.32 12.17 -24.88
N TRP A 173 16.18 13.48 -24.71
CA TRP A 173 15.09 14.28 -25.26
C TRP A 173 14.89 14.10 -26.78
N PHE A 174 15.97 13.93 -27.55
CA PHE A 174 15.92 13.92 -29.01
C PHE A 174 15.91 12.53 -29.67
N PHE A 175 16.44 11.50 -29.01
CA PHE A 175 16.83 10.26 -29.69
C PHE A 175 16.22 8.99 -29.07
N GLY A 176 15.40 9.14 -28.01
CA GLY A 176 14.62 8.03 -27.44
C GLY A 176 15.35 7.24 -26.36
N LEU A 177 14.98 5.96 -26.24
CA LEU A 177 15.36 5.05 -25.15
C LEU A 177 16.63 4.26 -25.45
N GLY A 178 17.35 3.86 -24.41
CA GLY A 178 18.56 3.06 -24.52
C GLY A 178 19.12 2.62 -23.17
N LYS A 179 20.43 2.38 -23.13
CA LYS A 179 21.14 1.88 -21.94
C LYS A 179 22.15 2.90 -21.43
N VAL A 180 22.23 3.06 -20.12
CA VAL A 180 23.28 3.84 -19.45
C VAL A 180 24.28 2.86 -18.87
N HIS A 181 25.57 3.04 -19.18
CA HIS A 181 26.66 2.28 -18.57
C HIS A 181 27.30 3.12 -17.45
N PRO A 182 26.99 2.86 -16.17
CA PRO A 182 27.35 3.77 -15.08
C PRO A 182 28.86 3.90 -14.87
N SER A 183 29.63 2.82 -15.08
CA SER A 183 31.09 2.86 -14.92
C SER A 183 31.81 3.65 -16.02
N ARG A 184 31.23 3.72 -17.23
CA ARG A 184 31.73 4.56 -18.33
C ARG A 184 31.13 5.97 -18.31
N GLY A 185 30.04 6.15 -17.59
CA GLY A 185 29.30 7.40 -17.52
C GLY A 185 28.64 7.83 -18.83
N LEU A 186 28.33 6.87 -19.70
CA LEU A 186 27.78 7.11 -21.03
C LEU A 186 26.43 6.45 -21.19
N PHE A 187 25.51 7.16 -21.82
CA PHE A 187 24.26 6.64 -22.36
C PHE A 187 24.47 6.25 -23.81
N TYR A 188 24.11 5.02 -24.16
CA TYR A 188 24.16 4.46 -25.50
C TYR A 188 22.75 4.35 -26.07
N PHE A 189 22.57 4.89 -27.27
CA PHE A 189 21.30 4.91 -27.98
C PHE A 189 21.51 4.67 -29.47
N LEU A 190 20.42 4.37 -30.16
CA LEU A 190 20.44 4.12 -31.59
C LEU A 190 20.02 5.36 -32.36
N LEU A 191 20.79 5.71 -33.39
CA LEU A 191 20.43 6.72 -34.37
C LEU A 191 20.74 6.18 -35.75
N ARG A 192 19.72 6.10 -36.61
CA ARG A 192 19.86 5.60 -38.00
C ARG A 192 20.57 4.24 -38.12
N GLY A 193 20.33 3.35 -37.15
CA GLY A 193 20.88 1.99 -37.12
C GLY A 193 22.33 1.87 -36.63
N THR A 194 22.90 2.95 -36.10
CA THR A 194 24.22 2.93 -35.45
C THR A 194 24.10 3.30 -33.98
N GLU A 195 24.98 2.72 -33.15
CA GLU A 195 25.09 3.10 -31.73
C GLU A 195 25.83 4.43 -31.63
N HIS A 196 25.25 5.34 -30.86
CA HIS A 196 25.86 6.60 -30.45
C HIS A 196 25.87 6.69 -28.94
N SER A 197 26.77 7.51 -28.40
CA SER A 197 26.87 7.73 -26.97
C SER A 197 26.88 9.20 -26.59
N THR A 198 26.29 9.53 -25.45
CA THR A 198 26.30 10.87 -24.86
C THR A 198 26.53 10.78 -23.35
N PRO A 199 27.26 11.73 -22.74
CA PRO A 199 27.36 11.81 -21.29
C PRO A 199 26.14 12.48 -20.64
N TYR A 200 25.19 13.01 -21.41
CA TYR A 200 23.97 13.68 -20.91
C TYR A 200 22.72 12.84 -21.24
N TYR A 201 21.98 12.46 -20.21
CA TYR A 201 20.84 11.56 -20.32
C TYR A 201 19.88 11.72 -19.14
N GLU A 202 18.72 11.11 -19.22
CA GLU A 202 17.82 10.92 -18.07
C GLU A 202 17.75 9.44 -17.73
N VAL A 203 17.66 9.10 -16.45
CA VAL A 203 17.56 7.71 -15.97
C VAL A 203 16.15 7.45 -15.45
N LEU A 204 15.60 6.28 -15.76
CA LEU A 204 14.31 5.85 -15.22
C LEU A 204 14.43 5.48 -13.74
N THR A 205 13.62 6.12 -12.91
CA THR A 205 13.58 5.94 -11.46
C THR A 205 12.15 5.84 -10.95
N ILE A 206 11.99 5.31 -9.75
CA ILE A 206 10.72 5.41 -9.02
C ILE A 206 10.71 6.72 -8.27
N ASN A 207 9.68 7.53 -8.53
CA ASN A 207 9.41 8.71 -7.75
C ASN A 207 8.82 8.32 -6.40
N ARG A 208 9.63 8.50 -5.36
CA ARG A 208 9.22 8.31 -3.96
C ARG A 208 9.01 9.62 -3.21
N ASP A 209 9.10 10.75 -3.90
CA ASP A 209 8.80 12.08 -3.38
C ASP A 209 7.28 12.29 -3.35
N ILE A 210 6.57 11.29 -2.83
CA ILE A 210 5.13 11.35 -2.60
C ILE A 210 4.95 11.92 -1.20
N ASP A 211 4.70 13.23 -1.14
CA ASP A 211 4.51 13.93 0.13
C ASP A 211 3.24 13.47 0.86
N ASN A 212 2.23 13.02 0.12
CA ASN A 212 0.94 12.59 0.63
C ASN A 212 0.12 11.77 -0.39
N GLU A 213 -0.44 10.64 0.05
CA GLU A 213 -1.49 9.92 -0.66
C GLU A 213 -2.78 9.97 0.16
N LEU A 214 -3.89 10.34 -0.48
CA LEU A 214 -5.21 10.33 0.15
C LEU A 214 -5.99 9.09 -0.28
N ILE A 215 -6.10 8.13 0.64
CA ILE A 215 -7.01 7.00 0.46
C ILE A 215 -8.43 7.49 0.75
N SER A 216 -9.26 7.55 -0.28
CA SER A 216 -10.69 7.85 -0.17
C SER A 216 -11.51 6.77 -0.88
N HIS A 217 -12.79 6.64 -0.52
CA HIS A 217 -13.72 5.73 -1.20
C HIS A 217 -13.30 4.25 -1.20
N VAL A 218 -13.04 3.71 0.00
CA VAL A 218 -12.73 2.29 0.19
C VAL A 218 -13.97 1.43 -0.09
N THR A 219 -13.89 0.56 -1.11
CA THR A 219 -14.96 -0.39 -1.46
C THR A 219 -14.51 -1.81 -1.16
N TYR A 220 -15.31 -2.54 -0.37
CA TYR A 220 -15.02 -3.94 -0.01
C TYR A 220 -15.74 -4.90 -0.96
N LYS A 221 -15.01 -5.91 -1.47
CA LYS A 221 -15.62 -7.05 -2.17
C LYS A 221 -16.19 -8.03 -1.14
N THR A 222 -17.37 -7.73 -0.61
CA THR A 222 -18.02 -8.54 0.45
C THR A 222 -18.53 -9.89 -0.06
N ASN A 223 -18.85 -10.01 -1.35
CA ASN A 223 -19.33 -11.25 -1.96
C ASN A 223 -18.29 -12.39 -1.93
N ASP A 224 -17.00 -12.05 -1.96
CA ASP A 224 -15.89 -13.02 -1.96
C ASP A 224 -15.26 -13.20 -0.56
N ALA A 225 -15.92 -12.69 0.49
CA ALA A 225 -15.37 -12.72 1.85
C ALA A 225 -15.29 -14.14 2.41
N LYS A 226 -14.08 -14.55 2.82
CA LYS A 226 -13.86 -15.83 3.50
C LYS A 226 -14.24 -15.72 4.97
N ILE A 227 -15.38 -16.28 5.36
CA ILE A 227 -15.86 -16.31 6.74
C ILE A 227 -15.19 -17.47 7.49
N ILE A 228 -14.35 -17.15 8.48
CA ILE A 228 -13.75 -18.14 9.39
C ILE A 228 -14.65 -18.26 10.63
N ARG A 229 -15.17 -19.45 10.90
CA ARG A 229 -16.02 -19.73 12.06
C ARG A 229 -15.20 -20.37 13.16
N TYR A 230 -15.16 -19.71 14.31
CA TYR A 230 -14.58 -20.25 15.54
C TYR A 230 -15.66 -20.94 16.37
N PRO A 231 -15.29 -21.90 17.25
CA PRO A 231 -16.23 -22.48 18.19
C PRO A 231 -16.88 -21.40 19.07
N PRO A 232 -18.12 -21.61 19.54
CA PRO A 232 -18.81 -20.66 20.40
C PRO A 232 -18.00 -20.35 21.66
N SER A 233 -17.90 -19.07 22.01
CA SER A 233 -17.34 -18.62 23.28
C SER A 233 -18.45 -18.17 24.22
N ILE A 234 -18.33 -18.52 25.50
CA ILE A 234 -19.27 -18.09 26.53
C ILE A 234 -18.91 -16.66 26.92
N ILE A 235 -19.81 -15.73 26.64
CA ILE A 235 -19.65 -14.30 26.92
C ILE A 235 -19.69 -14.03 28.42
N ARG A 236 -20.71 -14.56 29.10
CA ARG A 236 -20.90 -14.45 30.55
C ARG A 236 -21.90 -15.52 31.01
N VAL A 237 -21.71 -16.01 32.24
CA VAL A 237 -22.66 -16.90 32.91
C VAL A 237 -23.20 -16.18 34.13
N ASP A 238 -24.52 -15.96 34.16
CA ASP A 238 -25.22 -15.37 35.30
C ASP A 238 -26.25 -16.38 35.83
N PRO A 239 -25.96 -17.06 36.95
CA PRO A 239 -26.91 -17.99 37.55
C PRO A 239 -28.11 -17.23 38.13
N ILE A 240 -29.31 -17.65 37.76
CA ILE A 240 -30.57 -17.08 38.26
C ILE A 240 -31.27 -18.15 39.09
N SER A 241 -31.60 -17.83 40.34
CA SER A 241 -32.38 -18.68 41.23
C SER A 241 -33.63 -17.95 41.69
N ASN A 242 -34.80 -18.57 41.57
CA ASN A 242 -36.04 -18.11 42.21
C ASN A 242 -36.41 -19.10 43.32
N ASN A 243 -36.25 -18.68 44.57
CA ASN A 243 -36.55 -19.53 45.74
C ASN A 243 -38.01 -19.36 46.23
N GLY A 244 -38.82 -18.55 45.54
CA GLY A 244 -40.23 -18.32 45.85
C GLY A 244 -41.17 -18.88 44.78
N CYS A 245 -42.46 -19.04 45.13
CA CYS A 245 -43.50 -19.51 44.20
C CYS A 245 -44.13 -18.37 43.37
N ASN A 246 -43.72 -17.13 43.61
CA ASN A 246 -44.29 -15.95 42.95
C ASN A 246 -43.43 -15.54 41.74
N PRO A 247 -44.04 -15.04 40.66
CA PRO A 247 -43.30 -14.48 39.52
C PRO A 247 -42.51 -13.24 39.94
N VAL A 248 -41.22 -13.19 39.57
CA VAL A 248 -40.34 -12.03 39.80
C VAL A 248 -39.61 -11.69 38.51
N THR A 249 -39.58 -10.41 38.14
CA THR A 249 -38.84 -9.92 36.97
C THR A 249 -37.47 -9.42 37.39
N LYS A 250 -36.40 -9.96 36.79
CA LYS A 250 -35.01 -9.50 36.99
C LYS A 250 -34.41 -9.12 35.65
N THR A 251 -33.88 -7.90 35.57
CA THR A 251 -33.15 -7.42 34.39
C THR A 251 -31.66 -7.59 34.62
N ILE A 252 -30.96 -8.17 33.64
CA ILE A 252 -29.51 -8.37 33.66
C ILE A 252 -28.93 -7.70 32.44
N THR A 253 -27.81 -6.99 32.62
CA THR A 253 -27.07 -6.37 31.52
C THR A 253 -25.85 -7.23 31.19
N LEU A 254 -25.71 -7.59 29.92
CA LEU A 254 -24.55 -8.31 29.40
C LEU A 254 -23.68 -7.33 28.61
N SER A 255 -22.40 -7.22 28.97
CA SER A 255 -21.41 -6.46 28.23
C SER A 255 -20.11 -7.25 28.16
N GLN A 256 -19.46 -7.21 27.00
CA GLN A 256 -18.15 -7.82 26.77
C GLN A 256 -17.38 -6.92 25.81
N THR A 257 -16.08 -6.78 26.10
CA THR A 257 -15.13 -6.16 25.18
C THR A 257 -14.39 -7.28 24.46
N VAL A 258 -14.40 -7.24 23.13
CA VAL A 258 -13.62 -8.12 22.26
C VAL A 258 -12.50 -7.31 21.61
N LEU A 259 -11.34 -7.93 21.44
CA LEU A 259 -10.26 -7.38 20.63
C LEU A 259 -10.48 -7.81 19.18
N ASP A 260 -10.49 -6.84 18.28
CA ASP A 260 -10.66 -7.04 16.85
C ASP A 260 -9.40 -6.57 16.14
N ASP A 261 -8.76 -7.46 15.39
CA ASP A 261 -7.54 -7.19 14.64
C ASP A 261 -7.88 -6.88 13.19
N LYS A 262 -7.57 -5.66 12.75
CA LYS A 262 -7.78 -5.21 11.38
C LYS A 262 -6.44 -4.98 10.70
N ARG A 263 -6.28 -5.52 9.50
CA ARG A 263 -5.07 -5.39 8.70
C ARG A 263 -5.41 -5.18 7.23
N TRP A 264 -4.64 -4.31 6.58
CA TRP A 264 -4.61 -4.16 5.13
C TRP A 264 -3.36 -4.87 4.60
N ASP A 265 -3.56 -5.78 3.65
CA ASP A 265 -2.47 -6.44 2.94
C ASP A 265 -2.40 -5.90 1.51
N LEU A 266 -1.20 -5.49 1.11
CA LEU A 266 -0.92 -5.03 -0.25
C LEU A 266 -0.57 -6.24 -1.12
N GLY A 267 -1.37 -6.48 -2.15
CA GLY A 267 -1.11 -7.49 -3.17
C GLY A 267 -1.93 -7.21 -4.41
N ALA A 268 -1.34 -7.42 -5.58
CA ALA A 268 -2.10 -7.51 -6.82
C ALA A 268 -2.91 -8.80 -6.77
N LEU A 269 -4.23 -8.71 -6.65
CA LEU A 269 -5.08 -9.87 -6.91
C LEU A 269 -4.96 -10.20 -8.41
N PRO A 270 -4.67 -11.45 -8.80
CA PRO A 270 -4.77 -11.84 -10.20
C PRO A 270 -6.22 -11.63 -10.64
N ILE A 271 -6.40 -10.82 -11.67
CA ILE A 271 -7.71 -10.67 -12.32
C ILE A 271 -7.97 -12.00 -13.04
N VAL A 272 -9.06 -12.67 -12.66
CA VAL A 272 -9.60 -13.86 -13.34
C VAL A 272 -10.51 -13.42 -14.47
#